data_AF-A0A831QI19-F1
#
_entry.id   AF-A0A831QI19-F1
#
_cell.length_a   1.000
_cell.length_b   1.000
_cell.length_c   1.000
_cell.angle_alpha   90.00
_cell.angle_beta   90.00
_cell.angle_gamma   90.00
#
_symmetry.space_group_name_H-M   'P 1'
#
loop_
_entity.id
_entity.type
_entity.pdbx_description
1 polymer ?
#
loop_
_entity_poly.entity_id
_entity_poly.type
_entity_poly.pdbx_seq_one_letter_code
_entity_poly.pdbx_strand_id
1 'polypeptide(L)'
;MHTFFLVVGLYLCFLMLFSLYRAVFGPTVLDRLIGVNAIGSKTVVLLLIIGMLYERVDMFVDIALAYAMLNFIAVLAGSRYFQKRKGLYEEPPYK
;
A
#
# COMPACT_ATOMS: atom_id res chain seq x y z
N MET A 1 5.30 -4.25 -26.30
CA MET A 1 5.47 -3.58 -24.99
C MET A 1 4.20 -3.62 -24.13
N HIS A 2 3.00 -3.32 -24.67
CA HIS A 2 1.74 -3.41 -23.89
C HIS A 2 1.50 -4.75 -23.19
N THR A 3 1.74 -5.89 -23.87
CA THR A 3 1.57 -7.22 -23.26
C THR A 3 2.45 -7.44 -22.04
N PHE A 4 3.68 -6.90 -22.06
CA PHE A 4 4.58 -6.97 -20.91
C PHE A 4 4.02 -6.18 -19.72
N PHE A 5 3.57 -4.94 -19.94
CA PHE A 5 2.97 -4.11 -18.90
C PHE A 5 1.66 -4.70 -18.35
N LEU A 6 0.84 -5.31 -19.21
CA LEU A 6 -0.37 -6.02 -18.79
C LEU A 6 -0.05 -7.22 -17.90
N VAL A 7 0.89 -8.07 -18.29
CA VAL A 7 1.30 -9.24 -17.48
C VAL A 7 1.87 -8.80 -16.14
N VAL A 8 2.74 -7.78 -16.12
CA VAL A 8 3.31 -7.23 -14.88
C VAL A 8 2.23 -6.60 -14.00
N GLY A 9 1.29 -5.84 -14.58
CA GLY A 9 0.17 -5.24 -13.85
C GLY A 9 -0.75 -6.29 -13.23
N LEU A 10 -1.06 -7.36 -13.97
CA LEU A 10 -1.92 -8.46 -13.51
C LEU A 10 -1.23 -9.27 -12.40
N TYR A 11 0.07 -9.52 -12.54
CA TYR A 11 0.90 -10.11 -11.49
C TYR A 11 0.96 -9.23 -10.23
N LEU A 12 1.09 -7.91 -10.37
CA LEU A 12 1.04 -6.96 -9.27
C LEU A 12 -0.31 -6.99 -8.55
N CYS A 13 -1.42 -7.01 -9.30
CA CYS A 13 -2.76 -7.17 -8.73
C CYS A 13 -2.89 -8.48 -7.94
N PHE A 14 -2.30 -9.58 -8.43
CA PHE A 14 -2.27 -10.84 -7.70
C PHE A 14 -1.46 -10.72 -6.39
N LEU A 15 -0.29 -10.07 -6.41
CA LEU A 15 0.49 -9.80 -5.20
C LEU A 15 -0.23 -8.89 -4.19
N MET A 16 -1.09 -7.98 -4.67
CA MET A 16 -1.91 -7.15 -3.80
C MET A 16 -2.93 -7.96 -2.99
N LEU A 17 -3.44 -9.08 -3.52
CA LEU A 17 -4.37 -9.95 -2.79
C LEU A 17 -3.75 -10.51 -1.51
N PHE A 18 -2.48 -10.92 -1.54
CA PHE A 18 -1.75 -11.36 -0.34
C PHE A 18 -1.54 -10.22 0.66
N SER A 19 -1.25 -9.03 0.16
CA SER A 19 -1.08 -7.84 1.01
C SER A 19 -2.40 -7.45 1.67
N LEU A 20 -3.52 -7.56 0.95
CA LEU A 20 -4.87 -7.33 1.45
C LEU A 20 -5.26 -8.37 2.51
N TYR A 21 -4.96 -9.65 2.27
CA TYR A 21 -5.18 -10.70 3.26
C TYR A 21 -4.47 -10.38 4.58
N ARG A 22 -3.19 -9.99 4.54
CA ARG A 22 -2.44 -9.62 5.75
C ARG A 22 -2.99 -8.34 6.41
N ALA A 23 -3.46 -7.37 5.63
CA ALA A 23 -4.03 -6.13 6.18
C ALA A 23 -5.35 -6.38 6.94
N VAL A 24 -6.16 -7.36 6.51
CA VAL A 24 -7.45 -7.70 7.13
C VAL A 24 -7.27 -8.69 8.30
N PHE A 25 -6.50 -9.77 8.09
CA PHE A 25 -6.31 -10.84 9.07
C PHE A 25 -5.10 -10.62 10.00
N GLY A 26 -4.47 -9.44 9.97
CA GLY A 26 -3.36 -9.11 10.86
C GLY A 26 -3.77 -9.22 12.34
N PRO A 27 -3.01 -9.96 13.17
CA PRO A 27 -3.34 -10.16 14.58
C PRO A 27 -3.16 -8.87 15.39
N THR A 28 -2.11 -8.11 15.11
CA THR A 28 -1.79 -6.83 15.77
C THR A 28 -2.26 -5.64 14.94
N VAL A 29 -2.52 -4.52 15.60
CA VAL A 29 -2.88 -3.28 14.90
C VAL A 29 -1.71 -2.78 14.04
N LEU A 30 -0.48 -3.05 14.49
CA LEU A 30 0.75 -2.75 13.75
C LEU A 30 0.86 -3.58 12.47
N ASP A 31 0.55 -4.89 12.52
CA ASP A 31 0.54 -5.76 11.35
C ASP A 31 -0.46 -5.29 10.30
N ARG A 32 -1.65 -4.86 10.73
CA ARG A 32 -2.65 -4.29 9.82
C ARG A 32 -2.16 -3.00 9.18
N LEU A 33 -1.55 -2.11 9.95
CA LEU A 33 -1.00 -0.84 9.47
C LEU A 33 0.15 -1.05 8.46
N ILE A 34 1.04 -2.00 8.72
CA ILE A 34 2.09 -2.41 7.78
C ILE A 34 1.47 -3.03 6.51
N GLY A 35 0.42 -3.84 6.67
CA GLY A 35 -0.35 -4.41 5.55
C GLY A 35 -0.94 -3.34 4.63
N VAL A 36 -1.61 -2.34 5.19
CA VAL A 36 -2.17 -1.21 4.42
C VAL A 36 -1.08 -0.43 3.68
N ASN A 37 0.04 -0.13 4.35
CA ASN A 37 1.16 0.55 3.70
C ASN A 37 1.72 -0.25 2.51
N ALA A 38 1.85 -1.57 2.66
CA ALA A 38 2.34 -2.45 1.62
C ALA A 38 1.40 -2.54 0.40
N ILE A 39 0.10 -2.30 0.59
CA ILE A 39 -0.87 -2.14 -0.51
C ILE A 39 -0.63 -0.80 -1.20
N GLY A 40 -0.56 0.29 -0.43
CA GLY A 40 -0.37 1.65 -0.96
C GLY A 40 0.85 1.77 -1.88
N SER A 41 1.99 1.21 -1.50
CA SER A 41 3.19 1.22 -2.36
C SER A 41 3.00 0.49 -3.69
N LYS A 42 2.26 -0.63 -3.70
CA LYS A 42 1.97 -1.38 -4.94
C LYS A 42 0.99 -0.61 -5.83
N THR A 43 0.04 0.13 -5.22
CA THR A 43 -0.94 0.94 -5.95
C THR A 43 -0.26 2.06 -6.74
N VAL A 44 0.74 2.72 -6.15
CA VAL A 44 1.54 3.74 -6.85
C VAL A 44 2.21 3.16 -8.10
N VAL A 45 2.81 1.97 -8.00
CA VAL A 45 3.44 1.29 -9.15
C VAL A 45 2.39 0.91 -10.20
N LEU A 46 1.22 0.42 -9.77
CA LEU A 46 0.13 0.07 -10.66
C LEU A 46 -0.39 1.28 -11.45
N LEU A 47 -0.52 2.45 -10.80
CA LEU A 47 -0.92 3.71 -11.46
C LEU A 47 0.07 4.11 -12.56
N LEU A 48 1.37 3.96 -12.34
CA LEU A 48 2.39 4.24 -13.36
C LEU A 48 2.32 3.26 -14.53
N ILE A 49 2.12 1.96 -14.27
CA ILE A 49 1.94 0.94 -15.31
C ILE A 49 0.70 1.26 -16.16
N ILE A 50 -0.39 1.68 -15.52
CA ILE A 50 -1.61 2.10 -16.20
C ILE A 50 -1.33 3.34 -17.06
N GLY A 51 -0.61 4.34 -16.54
CA GLY A 51 -0.23 5.53 -17.32
C GLY A 51 0.60 5.21 -18.56
N MET A 52 1.48 4.21 -18.46
CA MET A 52 2.26 3.70 -19.60
C MET A 52 1.40 2.94 -20.62
N LEU A 53 0.36 2.22 -20.18
CA LEU A 53 -0.58 1.54 -21.07
C LEU A 53 -1.47 2.50 -21.86
N TYR A 54 -1.83 3.64 -21.26
CA TYR A 54 -2.69 4.66 -21.88
C TYR A 54 -1.91 5.78 -22.60
N GLU A 55 -0.58 5.71 -22.66
CA GLU A 55 0.29 6.74 -23.24
C GLU A 55 0.08 8.15 -22.66
N ARG A 56 -0.41 8.24 -21.42
CA ARG A 56 -0.66 9.51 -20.71
C ARG A 56 0.08 9.56 -19.38
N VAL A 57 1.36 9.21 -19.41
CA VAL A 57 2.19 9.03 -18.21
C VAL A 57 2.18 10.27 -17.32
N ASP A 58 2.23 11.48 -17.89
CA ASP A 58 2.29 12.74 -17.13
C ASP A 58 1.15 12.88 -16.12
N MET A 59 -0.09 12.65 -16.55
CA MET A 59 -1.27 12.73 -15.67
C MET A 59 -1.25 11.66 -14.56
N PHE A 60 -0.81 10.45 -14.89
CA PHE A 60 -0.77 9.35 -13.92
C PHE A 60 0.38 9.50 -12.92
N VAL A 61 1.48 10.16 -13.30
CA VAL A 61 2.58 10.49 -12.38
C VAL A 61 2.09 11.46 -11.29
N ASP A 62 1.32 12.49 -11.65
CA ASP A 62 0.74 13.41 -10.69
C ASP A 62 -0.18 12.70 -9.69
N ILE A 63 -1.05 11.82 -10.19
CA ILE A 63 -1.94 11.01 -9.36
C ILE A 63 -1.14 10.05 -8.47
N ALA A 64 -0.11 9.41 -9.01
CA ALA A 64 0.74 8.47 -8.28
C ALA A 64 1.52 9.16 -7.15
N LEU A 65 2.04 10.37 -7.40
CA LEU A 65 2.71 11.18 -6.39
C LEU A 65 1.75 11.62 -5.29
N ALA A 66 0.57 12.13 -5.64
CA ALA A 66 -0.46 12.49 -4.67
C ALA A 66 -0.86 11.29 -3.80
N TYR A 67 -1.04 10.11 -4.42
CA TYR A 67 -1.39 8.89 -3.70
C TYR A 67 -0.24 8.39 -2.80
N ALA A 68 1.00 8.50 -3.25
CA ALA A 68 2.18 8.16 -2.45
C ALA A 68 2.28 9.03 -1.20
N MET A 69 2.08 10.34 -1.35
CA MET A 69 2.06 11.29 -0.23
C MET A 69 0.92 10.98 0.74
N LEU A 70 -0.29 10.71 0.23
CA LEU A 70 -1.44 10.38 1.07
C LEU A 70 -1.21 9.09 1.86
N ASN A 71 -0.69 8.04 1.23
CA ASN A 71 -0.36 6.79 1.90
C ASN A 71 0.70 7.00 3.00
N PHE A 72 1.72 7.82 2.73
CA PHE A 72 2.74 8.15 3.72
C PHE A 72 2.16 8.91 4.92
N ILE A 73 1.30 9.91 4.69
CA ILE A 73 0.61 10.66 5.75
C ILE A 73 -0.30 9.75 6.57
N ALA A 74 -1.04 8.84 5.93
CA ALA A 74 -1.93 7.89 6.62
C ALA A 74 -1.16 6.98 7.59
N VAL A 75 0.00 6.47 7.17
CA VAL A 75 0.89 5.65 7.99
C VAL A 75 1.48 6.44 9.15
N LEU A 76 1.94 7.67 8.90
CA LEU A 76 2.45 8.57 9.94
C LEU A 76 1.37 8.92 10.98
N ALA A 77 0.17 9.26 10.51
CA ALA A 77 -0.97 9.59 11.35
C ALA A 77 -1.37 8.40 12.21
N GLY A 78 -1.46 7.20 11.61
CA GLY A 78 -1.72 5.96 12.34
C GLY A 78 -0.64 5.69 13.39
N SER A 79 0.64 5.75 13.02
CA SER A 79 1.77 5.57 13.94
C SER A 79 1.71 6.53 15.13
N ARG A 80 1.50 7.83 14.88
CA ARG A 80 1.34 8.84 15.93
C ARG A 80 0.13 8.60 16.83
N TYR A 81 -0.99 8.17 16.25
CA TYR A 81 -2.21 7.84 16.99
C TYR A 81 -1.98 6.68 17.97
N PHE A 82 -1.35 5.60 17.51
CA PHE A 82 -1.05 4.43 18.34
C PHE A 82 0.03 4.71 19.39
N GLN A 83 1.05 5.50 19.03
CA GLN A 83 2.09 5.92 19.97
C GLN A 83 1.51 6.75 21.13
N LYS A 84 0.56 7.66 20.86
CA LYS A 84 -0.05 8.52 21.88
C LYS A 84 -1.03 7.77 22.79
N ARG A 85 -1.63 6.67 22.33
CA ARG A 85 -2.65 5.89 23.06
C ARG A 85 -2.12 4.72 23.92
N LYS A 86 -0.80 4.56 24.13
CA LYS A 86 -0.20 3.45 24.93
C LYS A 86 -0.44 2.01 24.42
N GLY A 87 -1.08 1.81 23.28
CA GLY A 87 -1.45 0.47 22.78
C GLY A 87 -0.32 -0.37 22.16
N LEU A 88 0.91 0.14 22.02
CA LEU A 88 2.02 -0.62 21.41
C LEU A 88 2.78 -1.53 22.40
N TYR A 89 2.65 -1.31 23.70
CA TYR A 89 3.39 -2.05 24.73
C TYR A 89 2.49 -2.92 25.64
N GLU A 90 1.16 -2.87 25.45
CA GLU A 90 0.18 -3.66 26.21
C GLU A 90 -0.28 -4.92 25.47
N GLU A 91 0.14 -5.13 24.22
CA GLU A 91 -0.02 -6.42 23.54
C GLU A 91 1.01 -7.41 24.13
N PRO A 92 0.59 -8.54 24.75
CA PRO A 92 1.54 -9.50 25.28
C PRO A 92 2.39 -10.05 24.13
N PRO A 93 3.70 -10.29 24.34
CA PRO A 93 4.54 -10.94 23.34
C PRO A 93 3.89 -12.27 22.98
N TYR A 94 3.67 -12.47 21.68
CA TYR A 94 3.08 -13.68 21.11
C TYR A 94 3.71 -14.92 21.76
N LYS A 95 2.87 -15.77 22.36
CA LYS A 95 3.28 -17.09 22.88
C LYS A 95 3.51 -18.06 21.74
#